data_AF-J2VQD3-F1
#
_entry.id   AF-J2VQD3-F1
#
_cell.length_a   1.000
_cell.length_b   1.000
_cell.length_c   1.000
_cell.angle_alpha   90.00
_cell.angle_beta   90.00
_cell.angle_gamma   90.00
#
_symmetry.space_group_name_H-M   'P 1'
#
loop_
_entity.id
_entity.type
_entity.pdbx_description
1 polymer ?
#
loop_
_entity_poly.entity_id
_entity_poly.type
_entity_poly.pdbx_seq_one_letter_code
_entity_poly.pdbx_strand_id
1 'polypeptide(L)'
;MRTPKDTLFRGGRIREKHVRIPALRAAAARKGGYISTSDLIRHLEDEFAPTGEDAEILDGRNDTKFSQIVRNLKSHKGTSTNIFKRGLAEEVDDGIRITEAGKKFLTQLRE
;
A
#
# COMPACT_ATOMS: atom_id res chain seq x y z
N MET A 1 3.38 -24.96 -11.63
CA MET A 1 3.13 -23.71 -12.35
C MET A 1 3.30 -22.58 -11.35
N ARG A 2 4.45 -21.89 -11.34
CA ARG A 2 4.75 -20.82 -10.35
C ARG A 2 4.26 -19.51 -10.93
N THR A 3 3.28 -18.88 -10.28
CA THR A 3 2.84 -17.54 -10.66
C THR A 3 3.94 -16.52 -10.29
N PRO A 4 4.11 -15.44 -11.06
CA PRO A 4 5.08 -14.39 -10.77
C PRO A 4 4.85 -13.64 -9.43
N LYS A 5 3.82 -14.00 -8.65
CA LYS A 5 3.56 -13.49 -7.29
C LYS A 5 4.51 -14.09 -6.23
N ASP A 6 5.19 -15.20 -6.53
CA ASP A 6 6.00 -15.97 -5.54
C ASP A 6 7.39 -15.36 -5.24
N THR A 7 7.83 -14.34 -6.00
CA THR A 7 9.25 -13.93 -6.04
C THR A 7 9.61 -12.66 -5.26
N LEU A 8 8.68 -12.02 -4.54
CA LEU A 8 8.96 -10.72 -3.90
C LEU A 8 9.18 -10.75 -2.38
N PHE A 9 8.74 -11.79 -1.66
CA PHE A 9 8.84 -11.82 -0.19
C PHE A 9 9.28 -13.18 0.35
N ARG A 10 10.50 -13.61 0.00
CA ARG A 10 11.18 -14.66 0.77
C ARG A 10 11.64 -14.10 2.13
N GLY A 11 10.80 -14.20 3.15
CA GLY A 11 11.20 -14.15 4.57
C GLY A 11 11.68 -12.80 5.13
N GLY A 12 11.25 -11.66 4.57
CA GLY A 12 11.60 -10.33 5.07
C GLY A 12 10.38 -9.54 5.55
N ARG A 13 10.44 -8.99 6.76
CA ARG A 13 9.39 -8.12 7.35
C ARG A 13 8.89 -7.06 6.36
N ILE A 14 7.57 -6.97 6.20
CA ILE A 14 6.94 -5.92 5.39
C ILE A 14 7.20 -4.56 6.06
N ARG A 15 7.58 -3.55 5.26
CA ARG A 15 7.85 -2.19 5.72
C ARG A 15 7.02 -1.22 4.90
N GLU A 16 6.76 -0.04 5.46
CA GLU A 16 5.98 1.02 4.79
C GLU A 16 6.47 1.31 3.35
N LYS A 17 7.79 1.31 3.12
CA LYS A 17 8.37 1.54 1.79
C LYS A 17 7.92 0.52 0.74
N HIS A 18 7.59 -0.71 1.15
CA HIS A 18 7.14 -1.77 0.24
C HIS A 18 5.70 -1.55 -0.22
N VAL A 19 4.83 -0.97 0.63
CA VAL A 19 3.41 -0.77 0.33
C VAL A 19 3.11 0.52 -0.45
N ARG A 20 4.06 1.46 -0.56
CA ARG A 20 3.87 2.76 -1.25
C ARG A 20 3.50 2.62 -2.73
N ILE A 21 4.30 1.85 -3.49
CA ILE A 21 4.07 1.68 -4.94
C ILE A 21 2.81 0.85 -5.18
N PRO A 22 2.61 -0.30 -4.51
CA PRO A 22 1.34 -1.04 -4.56
C PRO A 22 0.12 -0.18 -4.23
N ALA A 23 0.19 0.68 -3.22
CA ALA A 23 -0.92 1.56 -2.86
C ALA A 23 -1.28 2.55 -3.97
N LEU A 24 -0.28 3.16 -4.62
CA LEU A 24 -0.50 4.02 -5.79
C LEU A 24 -1.11 3.23 -6.94
N ARG A 25 -0.62 2.01 -7.22
CA ARG A 25 -1.17 1.15 -8.28
C ARG A 25 -2.61 0.75 -8.01
N ALA A 26 -2.93 0.41 -6.76
CA ALA A 26 -4.28 0.06 -6.31
C ALA A 26 -5.24 1.23 -6.53
N ALA A 27 -4.84 2.45 -6.15
CA ALA A 27 -5.62 3.66 -6.37
C ALA A 27 -5.79 3.96 -7.87
N ALA A 28 -4.72 3.86 -8.66
CA ALA A 28 -4.74 4.09 -10.12
C ALA A 28 -5.63 3.09 -10.88
N ALA A 29 -5.78 1.87 -10.37
CA ALA A 29 -6.63 0.85 -10.95
C ALA A 29 -8.13 1.09 -10.71
N ARG A 30 -8.51 1.98 -9.78
CA ARG A 30 -9.91 2.31 -9.49
C ARG A 30 -10.40 3.47 -10.36
N LYS A 31 -11.68 3.42 -10.74
CA LYS A 31 -12.35 4.53 -11.44
C LYS A 31 -12.31 5.79 -10.56
N GLY A 32 -11.78 6.88 -11.10
CA GLY A 32 -11.59 8.13 -10.34
C GLY A 32 -10.32 8.18 -9.48
N GLY A 33 -9.49 7.13 -9.48
CA GLY A 33 -8.20 7.13 -8.81
C GLY A 33 -8.28 7.04 -7.28
N TYR A 34 -9.45 6.77 -6.71
CA TYR A 34 -9.72 6.73 -5.27
C TYR A 34 -9.84 5.29 -4.76
N ILE A 35 -9.27 5.03 -3.59
CA ILE A 35 -9.43 3.78 -2.84
C ILE A 35 -9.56 4.09 -1.34
N SER A 36 -10.55 3.48 -0.69
CA SER A 36 -10.74 3.60 0.77
C SER A 36 -9.58 2.92 1.51
N THR A 37 -9.30 3.32 2.76
CA THR A 37 -8.27 2.64 3.56
C THR A 37 -8.61 1.16 3.75
N SER A 38 -9.89 0.85 3.95
CA SER A 38 -10.37 -0.53 4.09
C SER A 38 -10.14 -1.38 2.83
N ASP A 39 -10.45 -0.84 1.65
CA ASP A 39 -10.23 -1.56 0.39
C ASP A 39 -8.75 -1.64 0.02
N LEU A 40 -7.97 -0.62 0.40
CA LEU A 40 -6.52 -0.61 0.24
C LEU A 40 -5.88 -1.71 1.07
N ILE A 41 -6.27 -1.87 2.34
CA ILE A 41 -5.81 -2.96 3.21
C ILE A 41 -6.10 -4.30 2.55
N ARG A 42 -7.35 -4.57 2.15
CA ARG A 42 -7.73 -5.83 1.50
C ARG A 42 -6.96 -6.10 0.21
N HIS A 43 -6.78 -5.08 -0.63
CA HIS A 43 -6.03 -5.23 -1.88
C HIS A 43 -4.57 -5.57 -1.63
N LEU A 44 -3.94 -4.89 -0.67
CA LEU A 44 -2.55 -5.11 -0.32
C LEU A 44 -2.39 -6.46 0.42
N GLU A 45 -3.37 -6.91 1.20
CA GLU A 45 -3.36 -8.25 1.81
C GLU A 45 -3.39 -9.35 0.75
N ASP A 46 -4.22 -9.22 -0.31
CA ASP A 46 -4.23 -10.17 -1.44
C ASP A 46 -2.93 -10.11 -2.27
N GLU A 47 -2.37 -8.92 -2.46
CA GLU A 47 -1.16 -8.73 -3.26
C GLU A 47 0.08 -9.29 -2.56
N PHE A 48 0.20 -9.07 -1.25
CA PHE A 48 1.36 -9.50 -0.47
C PHE A 48 1.21 -10.90 0.13
N ALA A 49 -0.03 -11.38 0.31
CA ALA A 49 -0.35 -12.63 1.00
C ALA A 49 0.53 -12.82 2.25
N PRO A 50 0.49 -11.90 3.25
CA PRO A 50 1.35 -11.99 4.40
C PRO A 50 1.19 -13.35 5.09
N THR A 51 2.30 -14.02 5.39
CA THR A 51 2.33 -15.32 6.08
C THR A 51 3.20 -15.23 7.34
N GLY A 52 2.91 -16.03 8.37
CA GLY A 52 3.70 -16.03 9.62
C GLY A 52 3.39 -14.83 10.51
N GLU A 53 4.42 -14.21 11.13
CA GLU A 53 4.28 -13.10 12.09
C GLU A 53 3.49 -11.90 11.55
N ASP A 54 3.49 -11.64 10.24
CA ASP A 54 2.82 -10.49 9.61
C ASP A 54 1.30 -10.73 9.42
N ALA A 55 0.84 -11.98 9.51
CA ALA A 55 -0.57 -12.39 9.51
C ALA A 55 -1.14 -12.56 10.93
N GLU A 56 -0.30 -12.45 11.97
CA GLU A 56 -0.75 -12.53 13.34
C GLU A 56 -1.65 -11.33 13.67
N ILE A 57 -2.85 -11.65 14.17
CA ILE A 57 -3.75 -10.69 14.77
C ILE A 57 -3.06 -10.14 16.02
N LEU A 58 -2.95 -8.81 16.14
CA LEU A 58 -2.41 -8.20 17.35
C LEU A 58 -3.40 -8.45 18.50
N ASP A 59 -2.93 -9.12 19.56
CA ASP A 59 -3.74 -9.44 20.73
C ASP A 59 -4.44 -8.17 21.28
N GLY A 60 -5.76 -8.23 21.42
CA GLY A 60 -6.60 -7.10 21.86
C GLY A 60 -6.98 -6.08 20.77
N ARG A 61 -6.69 -6.31 19.49
CA ARG A 61 -7.09 -5.43 18.37
C ARG A 61 -7.79 -6.21 17.24
N ASN A 62 -8.66 -5.52 16.51
CA ASN A 62 -9.29 -6.03 15.27
C ASN A 62 -8.42 -5.78 14.02
N ASP A 63 -7.12 -5.47 14.22
CA ASP A 63 -6.16 -5.03 13.20
C ASP A 63 -4.95 -5.99 13.18
N THR A 64 -4.47 -6.34 11.97
CA THR A 64 -3.26 -7.15 11.77
C THR A 64 -2.00 -6.27 11.81
N LYS A 65 -0.80 -6.85 12.01
CA LYS A 65 0.46 -6.10 11.85
C LYS A 65 0.52 -5.41 10.48
N PHE A 66 -0.03 -6.06 9.44
CA PHE A 66 -0.12 -5.50 8.10
C PHE A 66 -1.07 -4.31 7.99
N SER A 67 -2.29 -4.38 8.55
CA SER A 67 -3.22 -3.24 8.51
C SER A 67 -2.62 -2.03 9.22
N GLN A 68 -1.84 -2.24 10.27
CA GLN A 68 -1.09 -1.16 10.94
C GLN A 68 -0.01 -0.54 10.05
N ILE A 69 0.67 -1.31 9.20
CA ILE A 69 1.64 -0.77 8.22
C ILE A 69 0.93 0.12 7.19
N VAL A 70 -0.25 -0.29 6.71
CA VAL A 70 -1.04 0.52 5.77
C VAL A 70 -1.60 1.78 6.43
N ARG A 71 -2.04 1.71 7.69
CA ARG A 71 -2.42 2.91 8.47
C ARG A 71 -1.22 3.84 8.67
N ASN A 72 -0.04 3.29 8.98
CA ASN A 72 1.19 4.06 9.14
C ASN A 72 1.59 4.77 7.83
N LEU A 73 1.39 4.16 6.67
CA LEU A 73 1.61 4.82 5.37
C LEU A 73 0.86 6.16 5.24
N LYS A 74 -0.39 6.20 5.73
CA LYS A 74 -1.25 7.39 5.74
C LYS A 74 -0.79 8.43 6.78
N SER A 75 -0.52 7.97 8.01
CA SER A 75 -0.24 8.86 9.15
C SER A 75 1.23 9.33 9.23
N HIS A 76 2.19 8.55 8.73
CA HIS A 76 3.62 8.82 8.87
C HIS A 76 4.14 9.69 7.71
N LYS A 77 3.66 10.94 7.68
CA LYS A 77 3.97 11.97 6.66
C LYS A 77 5.40 12.53 6.75
N GLY A 78 6.17 12.12 7.76
CA GLY A 78 7.50 12.67 8.10
C GLY A 78 8.64 12.25 7.17
N THR A 79 8.52 11.15 6.43
CA THR A 79 9.62 10.67 5.57
C THR A 79 9.58 11.36 4.20
N SER A 80 10.72 11.84 3.70
CA SER A 80 10.86 12.50 2.38
C SER A 80 10.38 11.66 1.18
N THR A 81 10.17 10.37 1.40
CA THR A 81 9.74 9.39 0.41
C THR A 81 8.24 9.06 0.50
N ASN A 82 7.47 9.78 1.33
CA ASN A 82 6.03 9.62 1.44
C ASN A 82 5.30 10.08 0.16
N ILE A 83 4.33 9.29 -0.30
CA ILE A 83 3.53 9.55 -1.51
C ILE A 83 2.72 10.86 -1.42
N PHE A 84 2.26 11.26 -0.23
CA PHE A 84 1.54 12.52 -0.03
C PHE A 84 2.47 13.72 -0.11
N LYS A 85 3.64 13.63 0.54
CA LYS A 85 4.63 14.72 0.54
C LYS A 85 5.20 14.98 -0.86
N ARG A 86 5.29 13.94 -1.68
CA ARG A 86 5.72 14.02 -3.09
C ARG A 86 4.60 14.45 -4.05
N GLY A 87 3.38 14.68 -3.55
CA GLY A 87 2.22 15.03 -4.37
C GLY A 87 1.77 13.91 -5.31
N LEU A 88 2.13 12.66 -5.03
CA LEU A 88 1.74 11.49 -5.84
C LEU A 88 0.34 10.97 -5.47
N ALA A 89 -0.06 11.16 -4.22
CA ALA A 89 -1.39 10.86 -3.74
C ALA A 89 -1.87 11.96 -2.81
N GLU A 90 -3.18 12.08 -2.69
CA GLU A 90 -3.88 12.98 -1.77
C GLU A 90 -4.72 12.13 -0.82
N GLU A 91 -4.81 12.58 0.43
CA GLU A 91 -5.70 11.98 1.40
C GLU A 91 -7.11 12.54 1.18
N VAL A 92 -8.07 11.66 0.88
CA VAL A 92 -9.44 12.05 0.55
C VAL A 92 -10.38 11.17 1.37
N ASP A 93 -11.27 11.78 2.16
CA ASP A 93 -12.19 11.08 3.05
C ASP A 93 -11.48 10.03 3.94
N ASP A 94 -11.95 8.78 3.91
CA ASP A 94 -11.36 7.65 4.61
C ASP A 94 -10.26 6.94 3.79
N GLY A 95 -9.80 7.53 2.68
CA GLY A 95 -8.96 6.86 1.70
C GLY A 95 -7.81 7.68 1.16
N ILE A 96 -7.30 7.21 0.03
CA ILE A 96 -6.27 7.89 -0.75
C ILE A 96 -6.74 8.02 -2.19
N ARG A 97 -6.35 9.12 -2.83
CA ARG A 97 -6.57 9.35 -4.25
C ARG A 97 -5.25 9.61 -4.95
N ILE A 98 -4.98 8.88 -6.04
CA ILE A 98 -3.78 9.14 -6.84
C ILE A 98 -3.94 10.41 -7.65
N THR A 99 -2.89 11.23 -7.69
CA THR A 99 -2.83 12.44 -8.52
C THR A 99 -2.33 12.12 -9.92
N GLU A 100 -2.43 13.08 -10.84
CA GLU A 100 -1.81 12.96 -12.17
C GLU A 100 -0.28 12.79 -12.08
N ALA A 101 0.37 13.45 -11.12
CA ALA A 101 1.80 13.26 -10.86
C ALA A 101 2.11 11.83 -10.39
N GLY A 102 1.25 11.26 -9.54
CA GLY A 102 1.33 9.86 -9.12
C GLY A 102 1.21 8.88 -10.29
N LYS A 103 0.23 9.11 -11.18
CA LYS A 103 0.06 8.29 -12.39
C LYS A 103 1.27 8.36 -13.31
N LYS A 104 1.78 9.57 -13.57
CA LYS A 104 2.98 9.77 -14.38
C LYS A 104 4.20 9.07 -13.78
N PHE A 105 4.38 9.17 -12.46
CA PHE A 105 5.43 8.46 -11.75
C PHE A 105 5.32 6.94 -11.89
N LEU A 106 4.11 6.37 -11.87
CA LEU A 106 3.89 4.93 -12.12
C LEU A 106 4.20 4.53 -13.56
N THR A 107 3.88 5.39 -14.54
CA THR A 107 4.23 5.15 -15.95
C THR A 107 5.75 5.12 -16.13
N GLN A 108 6.46 6.12 -15.59
CA GLN A 108 7.93 6.20 -15.67
C GLN A 108 8.66 5.06 -14.96
N LEU A 109 8.03 4.42 -13.96
CA LEU A 109 8.60 3.26 -13.28
C LEU A 109 8.49 1.96 -14.10
N ARG A 110 7.59 1.93 -15.10
CA ARG A 110 7.36 0.78 -15.98
C ARG A 110 8.22 0.81 -17.25
N GLU A 111 8.83 1.95 -17.56
CA GLU A 111 9.77 2.17 -18.66
C GLU A 111 11.22 1.95 -18.18
#